data_AF-A0AAX0WTY7-F1
#
_entry.id   AF-A0AAX0WTY7-F1
#
_cell.length_a   1.000
_cell.length_b   1.000
_cell.length_c   1.000
_cell.angle_alpha   90.00
_cell.angle_beta   90.00
_cell.angle_gamma   90.00
#
_symmetry.space_group_name_H-M   'P 1'
#
loop_
_entity.id
_entity.type
_entity.pdbx_description
1 polymer ?
#
loop_
_entity_poly.entity_id
_entity_poly.type
_entity_poly.pdbx_seq_one_letter_code
_entity_poly.pdbx_strand_id
1 'polypeptide(L)'
;MKKMILSVLFALSSVVHAEQLTTFTDMADAISQGKKITLVMNIQECSSQKMPSTSLIGATQPDAFMIIDNNRITASMKHFTLDNPISRGKPTFEYLKYNINADGSVSIKSTMMDATNYQQIAIHQMDCTLNKGFKVFG
;
A
#
# COMPACT_ATOMS: atom_id res chain seq x y z
N MET A 1 36.47 -18.52 46.60
CA MET A 1 35.08 -19.02 46.51
C MET A 1 34.30 -18.10 45.59
N LYS A 2 33.90 -18.62 44.42
CA LYS A 2 33.13 -17.93 43.37
C LYS A 2 31.76 -17.52 43.94
N LYS A 3 31.41 -16.22 43.94
CA LYS A 3 30.02 -15.78 44.07
C LYS A 3 29.63 -15.13 42.75
N MET A 4 28.66 -15.77 42.11
CA MET A 4 28.13 -15.47 40.79
C MET A 4 27.45 -14.10 40.78
N ILE A 5 27.93 -13.20 39.92
CA ILE A 5 27.13 -12.05 39.48
C ILE A 5 26.56 -12.47 38.12
N LEU A 6 25.37 -13.06 38.15
CA LEU A 6 24.59 -13.34 36.95
C LEU A 6 23.85 -12.05 36.59
N SER A 7 24.48 -11.20 35.78
CA SER A 7 23.85 -10.00 35.23
C SER A 7 22.71 -10.42 34.31
N VAL A 8 21.48 -10.24 34.78
CA VAL A 8 20.27 -10.41 33.99
C VAL A 8 20.18 -9.28 32.98
N LEU A 9 20.58 -9.56 31.74
CA LEU A 9 20.31 -8.69 30.59
C LEU A 9 18.82 -8.87 30.23
N PHE A 10 17.93 -8.11 30.86
CA PHE A 10 16.58 -7.90 30.32
C PHE A 10 16.73 -7.03 29.07
N ALA A 11 16.91 -7.68 27.92
CA ALA A 11 16.66 -7.03 26.64
C ALA A 11 15.17 -6.68 26.59
N LEU A 12 14.85 -5.42 26.88
CA LEU A 12 13.55 -4.83 26.58
C LEU A 12 13.38 -4.86 25.06
N SER A 13 12.82 -5.94 24.54
CA SER A 13 12.32 -5.99 23.17
C SER A 13 11.10 -5.06 23.12
N SER A 14 11.32 -3.80 22.76
CA SER A 14 10.25 -2.90 22.38
C SER A 14 9.56 -3.50 21.16
N VAL A 15 8.30 -3.89 21.34
CA VAL A 15 7.43 -4.30 20.23
C VAL A 15 7.17 -3.03 19.44
N VAL A 16 7.92 -2.81 18.36
CA VAL A 16 7.68 -1.68 17.46
C VAL A 16 6.45 -2.05 16.63
N HIS A 17 5.31 -1.51 17.01
CA HIS A 17 4.12 -1.56 16.17
C HIS A 17 4.28 -0.54 15.03
N ALA A 18 3.89 -0.93 13.82
CA ALA A 18 3.82 0.01 12.71
C ALA A 18 2.79 1.10 13.05
N GLU A 19 3.23 2.36 13.00
CA GLU A 19 2.38 3.51 13.30
C GLU A 19 1.80 4.08 12.01
N GLN A 20 0.68 4.81 12.11
CA GLN A 20 0.14 5.49 10.95
C GLN A 20 1.06 6.66 10.57
N LEU A 21 1.50 6.68 9.31
CA LEU A 21 2.28 7.76 8.72
C LEU A 21 1.31 8.79 8.15
N THR A 22 1.16 9.92 8.84
CA THR A 22 0.06 10.87 8.57
C THR A 22 0.43 11.97 7.59
N THR A 23 1.72 12.23 7.35
CA THR A 23 2.17 13.25 6.40
C THR A 23 3.00 12.64 5.28
N PHE A 24 3.15 13.37 4.17
CA PHE A 24 4.07 12.99 3.10
C PHE A 24 5.50 12.80 3.61
N THR A 25 5.97 13.70 4.46
CA THR A 25 7.31 13.65 5.05
C THR A 25 7.49 12.39 5.90
N ASP A 26 6.53 12.04 6.75
CA ASP A 26 6.61 10.81 7.57
C ASP A 26 6.76 9.56 6.68
N MET A 27 6.03 9.51 5.57
CA MET A 27 6.13 8.42 4.60
C MET A 27 7.50 8.40 3.89
N ALA A 28 7.96 9.55 3.41
CA ALA A 28 9.25 9.67 2.73
C ALA A 28 10.42 9.28 3.66
N ASP A 29 10.38 9.70 4.92
CA ASP A 29 11.37 9.37 5.93
C ASP A 29 11.35 7.88 6.26
N ALA A 30 10.16 7.29 6.48
CA ALA A 30 10.02 5.87 6.73
C ALA A 30 10.56 5.01 5.56
N ILE A 31 10.23 5.38 4.32
CA ILE A 31 10.75 4.70 3.12
C ILE A 31 12.27 4.82 3.05
N SER A 32 12.82 6.02 3.28
CA SER A 32 14.28 6.26 3.23
C SER A 32 15.04 5.51 4.33
N GLN A 33 14.38 5.21 5.45
CA GLN A 33 14.91 4.38 6.54
C GLN A 33 14.76 2.87 6.27
N GLY A 34 14.20 2.47 5.14
CA GLY A 34 13.98 1.07 4.79
C GLY A 34 12.84 0.40 5.58
N LYS A 35 11.92 1.18 6.15
CA LYS A 35 10.77 0.63 6.86
C LYS A 35 9.82 -0.09 5.91
N LYS A 36 9.17 -1.13 6.44
CA LYS A 36 8.16 -1.88 5.69
C LYS A 36 6.85 -1.10 5.67
N ILE A 37 6.44 -0.63 4.51
CA ILE A 37 5.24 0.18 4.35
C ILE A 37 4.01 -0.68 4.01
N THR A 38 2.89 -0.40 4.67
CA THR A 38 1.57 -0.95 4.34
C THR A 38 0.65 0.17 3.88
N LEU A 39 0.02 -0.01 2.72
CA LEU A 39 -0.99 0.88 2.16
C LEU A 39 -2.37 0.27 2.43
N VAL A 40 -3.27 1.05 3.03
CA VAL A 40 -4.64 0.64 3.32
C VAL A 40 -5.60 1.60 2.64
N MET A 41 -6.52 1.07 1.84
CA MET A 41 -7.48 1.84 1.06
C MET A 41 -8.90 1.47 1.47
N ASN A 42 -9.66 2.44 1.95
CA ASN A 42 -11.11 2.33 2.10
C ASN A 42 -11.75 2.88 0.82
N ILE A 43 -12.23 1.98 -0.04
CA ILE A 43 -12.68 2.35 -1.40
C ILE A 43 -13.86 3.32 -1.33
N GLN A 44 -14.73 3.21 -0.34
CA GLN A 44 -15.96 4.01 -0.19
C GLN A 44 -15.68 5.46 0.21
N GLU A 45 -14.46 5.75 0.69
CA GLU A 45 -13.99 7.10 1.01
C GLU A 45 -13.15 7.70 -0.13
N CYS A 46 -13.07 7.02 -1.28
CA CYS A 46 -12.42 7.50 -2.50
C CYS A 46 -13.46 7.92 -3.56
N SER A 47 -12.98 8.63 -4.58
CA SER A 47 -13.74 8.99 -5.77
C SER A 47 -13.37 8.08 -6.94
N SER A 48 -14.36 7.57 -7.66
CA SER A 48 -14.16 6.86 -8.92
C SER A 48 -15.38 7.01 -9.82
N GLN A 49 -15.20 6.80 -11.13
CA GLN A 49 -16.31 6.87 -12.08
C GLN A 49 -17.39 5.80 -11.80
N LYS A 50 -16.99 4.65 -11.27
CA LYS A 50 -17.89 3.54 -10.93
C LYS A 50 -17.44 2.88 -9.64
N MET A 51 -18.09 3.29 -8.55
CA MET A 51 -17.86 2.72 -7.23
C MET A 51 -18.48 1.32 -7.13
N PRO A 52 -17.80 0.35 -6.49
CA PRO A 52 -18.43 -0.91 -6.13
C PRO A 52 -19.58 -0.67 -5.15
N SER A 53 -20.67 -1.43 -5.29
CA SER A 53 -21.83 -1.34 -4.38
C SER A 53 -21.56 -1.91 -2.99
N THR A 54 -20.55 -2.76 -2.87
CA THR A 54 -20.12 -3.38 -1.61
C THR A 54 -19.03 -2.55 -0.95
N SER A 55 -19.07 -2.43 0.38
CA SER A 55 -17.99 -1.82 1.17
C SER A 55 -16.71 -2.65 1.09
N LEU A 56 -15.57 -2.04 0.78
CA LEU A 56 -14.31 -2.71 0.51
C LEU A 56 -13.14 -1.95 1.12
N ILE A 57 -12.40 -2.64 1.99
CA ILE A 57 -11.11 -2.19 2.50
C ILE A 57 -10.04 -3.13 1.94
N GLY A 58 -9.11 -2.58 1.17
CA GLY A 58 -7.96 -3.30 0.63
C GLY A 58 -6.68 -2.91 1.37
N ALA A 59 -5.77 -3.86 1.59
CA ALA A 59 -4.44 -3.59 2.12
C ALA A 59 -3.37 -4.24 1.25
N THR A 60 -2.25 -3.54 1.06
CA THR A 60 -1.09 -4.06 0.31
C THR A 60 0.21 -3.61 0.95
N GLN A 61 1.27 -4.38 0.71
CA GLN A 61 2.63 -4.06 1.08
C GLN A 61 3.49 -4.15 -0.19
N PRO A 62 3.58 -3.05 -0.98
CA PRO A 62 4.49 -3.01 -2.12
C PRO A 62 5.91 -3.30 -1.66
N ASP A 63 6.64 -4.06 -2.47
CA ASP A 63 8.04 -4.41 -2.24
C ASP A 63 9.00 -3.26 -2.58
N ALA A 64 8.56 -2.31 -3.41
CA ALA A 64 9.36 -1.19 -3.85
C ALA A 64 8.57 0.13 -3.84
N PHE A 65 9.27 1.20 -3.43
CA PHE A 65 8.82 2.57 -3.45
C PHE A 65 9.87 3.46 -4.13
N MET A 66 9.42 4.55 -4.73
CA MET A 66 10.28 5.64 -5.20
C MET A 66 9.76 6.96 -4.64
N ILE A 67 10.67 7.79 -4.12
CA ILE A 67 10.44 9.19 -3.79
C ILE A 67 10.98 10.02 -4.96
N ILE A 68 10.14 10.87 -5.55
CA ILE A 68 10.45 11.68 -6.72
C ILE A 68 10.31 13.16 -6.33
N ASP A 69 11.41 13.90 -6.46
CA ASP A 69 11.51 15.35 -6.24
C ASP A 69 10.93 15.85 -4.91
N ASN A 70 10.94 14.99 -3.87
CA ASN A 70 10.31 15.25 -2.57
C ASN A 70 8.84 15.73 -2.66
N ASN A 71 8.16 15.41 -3.77
CA ASN A 71 6.78 15.86 -4.03
C ASN A 71 5.86 14.70 -4.41
N ARG A 72 6.42 13.52 -4.72
CA ARG A 72 5.63 12.34 -5.06
C ARG A 72 6.29 11.06 -4.56
N ILE A 73 5.51 10.20 -3.93
CA ILE A 73 5.85 8.81 -3.64
C ILE A 73 5.07 7.94 -4.63
N THR A 74 5.74 6.97 -5.23
CA THR A 74 5.07 6.00 -6.11
C THR A 74 5.47 4.57 -5.78
N ALA A 75 4.50 3.68 -5.90
CA ALA A 75 4.66 2.24 -5.72
C ALA A 75 3.75 1.51 -6.70
N SER A 76 3.99 0.22 -6.88
CA SER A 76 3.08 -0.62 -7.66
C SER A 76 2.97 -2.00 -7.06
N MET A 77 1.87 -2.67 -7.38
CA MET A 77 1.65 -4.07 -7.04
C MET A 77 1.08 -4.79 -8.25
N LYS A 78 1.50 -6.04 -8.44
CA LYS A 78 0.85 -6.96 -9.38
C LYS A 78 0.12 -8.02 -8.57
N HIS A 79 -1.20 -7.99 -8.58
CA HIS A 79 -2.05 -8.95 -7.90
C HIS A 79 -2.59 -9.97 -8.90
N PHE A 80 -2.27 -11.25 -8.73
CA PHE A 80 -2.88 -12.33 -9.51
C PHE A 80 -4.22 -12.71 -8.89
N THR A 81 -5.24 -12.92 -9.72
CA THR A 81 -6.56 -13.33 -9.27
C THR A 81 -7.30 -14.17 -10.31
N LEU A 82 -8.22 -15.02 -9.82
CA LEU A 82 -9.26 -15.68 -10.62
C LEU A 82 -10.64 -15.08 -10.38
N ASP A 83 -10.73 -14.09 -9.48
CA ASP A 83 -11.99 -13.56 -8.95
C ASP A 83 -12.30 -12.14 -9.45
N ASN A 84 -11.53 -11.62 -10.41
CA ASN A 84 -11.85 -10.35 -11.04
C ASN A 84 -13.28 -10.39 -11.61
N PRO A 85 -14.19 -9.46 -11.23
CA PRO A 85 -15.60 -9.55 -11.62
C PRO A 85 -15.85 -9.52 -13.13
N ILE A 86 -14.96 -8.92 -13.92
CA ILE A 86 -15.08 -8.78 -15.38
C ILE A 86 -14.65 -10.08 -16.09
N SER A 87 -13.84 -10.91 -15.42
CA SER A 87 -13.18 -12.08 -16.03
C SER A 87 -13.11 -13.28 -15.07
N ARG A 88 -14.18 -13.49 -14.28
CA ARG A 88 -14.23 -14.54 -13.26
C ARG A 88 -13.88 -15.92 -13.83
N GLY A 89 -13.03 -16.65 -13.11
CA GLY A 89 -12.49 -17.94 -13.50
C GLY A 89 -11.33 -17.88 -14.49
N LYS A 90 -10.97 -16.70 -15.04
CA LYS A 90 -9.83 -16.54 -15.94
C LYS A 90 -8.62 -15.98 -15.17
N PRO A 91 -7.41 -16.54 -15.38
CA PRO A 91 -6.16 -15.99 -14.87
C PRO A 91 -5.98 -14.51 -15.24
N THR A 92 -6.00 -13.63 -14.24
CA THR A 92 -5.96 -12.17 -14.44
C THR A 92 -4.89 -11.55 -13.55
N PHE A 93 -4.12 -10.60 -14.09
CA PHE A 93 -3.33 -9.68 -13.30
C PHE A 93 -4.07 -8.37 -13.12
N GLU A 94 -4.23 -7.94 -11.87
CA GLU A 94 -4.55 -6.58 -11.52
C GLU A 94 -3.25 -5.85 -11.17
N TYR A 95 -2.79 -4.99 -12.08
CA TYR A 95 -1.65 -4.13 -11.84
C TYR A 95 -2.13 -2.80 -11.26
N LEU A 96 -1.77 -2.54 -10.00
CA LEU A 96 -2.10 -1.31 -9.30
C LEU A 96 -0.89 -0.39 -9.26
N LYS A 97 -1.05 0.84 -9.73
CA LYS A 97 -0.07 1.92 -9.63
C LYS A 97 -0.58 2.98 -8.67
N TYR A 98 0.20 3.24 -7.62
CA TYR A 98 -0.07 4.26 -6.62
C TYR A 98 0.81 5.50 -6.89
N ASN A 99 0.21 6.68 -6.84
CA ASN A 99 0.93 7.94 -6.72
C ASN A 99 0.36 8.72 -5.55
N ILE A 100 1.21 9.08 -4.60
CA ILE A 100 0.89 9.85 -3.41
C ILE A 100 1.65 11.17 -3.54
N ASN A 101 0.95 12.28 -3.63
CA ASN A 101 1.58 13.60 -3.77
C ASN A 101 1.77 14.27 -2.40
N ALA A 102 2.67 15.26 -2.30
CA ALA A 102 2.96 15.94 -1.04
C ALA A 102 1.77 16.72 -0.46
N ASP A 103 0.79 17.09 -1.29
CA ASP A 103 -0.46 17.72 -0.88
C ASP A 103 -1.48 16.73 -0.26
N GLY A 104 -1.13 15.43 -0.20
CA GLY A 104 -1.99 14.38 0.33
C GLY A 104 -3.01 13.82 -0.67
N SER A 105 -3.00 14.26 -1.92
CA SER A 105 -3.77 13.61 -3.00
C SER A 105 -3.14 12.27 -3.37
N VAL A 106 -3.99 11.26 -3.58
CA VAL A 106 -3.56 9.91 -3.95
C VAL A 106 -4.33 9.46 -5.18
N SER A 107 -3.62 9.05 -6.24
CA SER A 107 -4.24 8.38 -7.39
C SER A 107 -3.82 6.92 -7.43
N ILE A 108 -4.82 6.05 -7.64
CA ILE A 108 -4.65 4.61 -7.80
C ILE A 108 -5.20 4.24 -9.17
N LYS A 109 -4.32 3.76 -10.04
CA LYS A 109 -4.69 3.23 -11.36
C LYS A 109 -4.58 1.72 -11.34
N SER A 110 -5.70 1.04 -11.57
CA SER A 110 -5.77 -0.40 -11.73
C SER A 110 -5.88 -0.75 -13.21
N THR A 111 -4.96 -1.57 -13.71
CA THR A 111 -4.96 -2.13 -15.06
C THR A 111 -5.13 -3.64 -14.96
N MET A 112 -6.24 -4.14 -15.48
CA MET A 112 -6.56 -5.56 -15.51
C MET A 112 -6.06 -6.14 -16.82
N MET A 113 -5.28 -7.21 -16.75
CA MET A 113 -4.67 -7.87 -17.90
C MET A 113 -4.91 -9.37 -17.83
N ASP A 114 -5.11 -10.00 -18.98
CA ASP A 114 -5.08 -11.46 -19.08
C ASP A 114 -3.67 -11.95 -18.68
N ALA A 115 -3.58 -12.91 -17.76
CA ALA A 115 -2.29 -13.34 -17.22
C ALA A 115 -1.48 -14.22 -18.18
N THR A 116 -2.09 -14.71 -19.27
CA THR A 116 -1.43 -15.58 -20.26
C THR A 116 -0.75 -14.78 -21.36
N ASN A 117 -1.31 -13.63 -21.74
CA ASN A 117 -0.82 -12.85 -22.88
C ASN A 117 -0.65 -11.34 -22.59
N TYR A 118 -0.94 -10.90 -21.36
CA TYR A 118 -0.85 -9.50 -20.91
C TYR A 118 -1.76 -8.51 -21.67
N GLN A 119 -2.72 -9.00 -22.44
CA GLN A 119 -3.69 -8.14 -23.11
C GLN A 119 -4.53 -7.42 -22.05
N GLN A 120 -4.64 -6.10 -22.19
CA GLN A 120 -5.46 -5.29 -21.30
C GLN A 120 -6.94 -5.67 -21.46
N ILE A 121 -7.58 -6.01 -20.35
CA ILE A 121 -9.01 -6.32 -20.23
C ILE A 121 -9.77 -5.03 -19.89
N ALA A 122 -9.30 -4.30 -18.88
CA ALA A 122 -9.96 -3.10 -18.38
C ALA A 122 -8.99 -2.17 -17.64
N ILE A 123 -9.44 -0.95 -17.41
CA ILE A 123 -8.69 0.07 -16.69
C ILE A 123 -9.65 0.87 -15.79
N HIS A 124 -9.24 1.09 -14.55
CA HIS A 124 -9.98 1.89 -13.58
C HIS A 124 -9.04 2.82 -12.85
N GLN A 125 -9.54 4.01 -12.51
CA GLN A 125 -8.84 4.96 -11.67
C GLN A 125 -9.70 5.31 -10.46
N MET A 126 -9.05 5.43 -9.32
CA MET A 126 -9.62 5.90 -8.07
C MET A 126 -8.72 6.99 -7.51
N ASP A 127 -9.33 8.09 -7.06
CA ASP A 127 -8.63 9.17 -6.40
C ASP A 127 -9.06 9.22 -4.93
N CYS A 128 -8.09 9.22 -4.03
CA CYS A 128 -8.29 9.21 -2.58
C CYS A 128 -7.53 10.39 -1.94
N THR A 129 -7.78 10.61 -0.65
CA THR A 129 -7.01 11.55 0.17
C THR A 129 -6.31 10.81 1.30
N LEU A 130 -5.05 11.14 1.54
CA LEU A 130 -4.28 10.65 2.68
C LEU A 130 -5.03 10.91 3.99
N ASN A 131 -5.01 9.93 4.89
CA ASN A 131 -5.72 9.88 6.18
C ASN A 131 -7.26 9.78 6.10
N LYS A 132 -7.84 9.79 4.90
CA LYS A 132 -9.27 9.47 4.68
C LYS A 132 -9.37 8.08 4.05
N GLY A 133 -9.73 8.01 2.77
CA GLY A 133 -9.81 6.76 2.01
C GLY A 133 -8.47 6.08 1.74
N PHE A 134 -7.34 6.71 2.06
CA PHE A 134 -6.02 6.12 1.94
C PHE A 134 -5.18 6.36 3.20
N LYS A 135 -4.71 5.28 3.84
CA LYS A 135 -3.88 5.31 5.05
C LYS A 135 -2.60 4.54 4.82
N VAL A 136 -1.53 4.99 5.46
CA VAL A 136 -0.20 4.39 5.32
C VAL A 136 0.35 4.08 6.71
N PHE A 137 0.99 2.92 6.85
CA PHE A 137 1.59 2.44 8.10
C PHE A 137 3.02 1.98 7.84
N GLY A 138 3.94 2.20 8.79
CA GLY A 138 5.34 1.78 8.67
C GLY A 138 6.11 1.79 9.98
#